data_AF-A0AAV3NU51-F1
#
_entry.id   AF-A0AAV3NU51-F1
#
_cell.length_a   1.000
_cell.length_b   1.000
_cell.length_c   1.000
_cell.angle_alpha   90.00
_cell.angle_beta   90.00
_cell.angle_gamma   90.00
#
_symmetry.space_group_name_H-M   'P 1'
#
loop_
_entity.id
_entity.type
_entity.pdbx_description
1 polymer ?
#
loop_
_entity_poly.entity_id
_entity_poly.type
_entity_poly.pdbx_seq_one_letter_code
_entity_poly.pdbx_strand_id
1 'polypeptide(L)'
;MEGFREGGSTTRSPVLDGTNYAYWKARMTTFLKSMDTKTWKDVRAGWTTPTVTNNDVTTVNPKDHWTPEEHELALANDKVMNVIFNDVDLNVFKLNNTCNVAKTDWYTLQTAYEETLKV
;
A
#
# COMPACT_ATOMS: atom_id res chain seq x y z
N MET A 1 29.76 6.90 11.04
CA MET A 1 28.62 7.77 11.38
C MET A 1 27.38 6.90 11.35
N GLU A 2 26.92 6.42 12.51
CA GLU A 2 25.62 5.75 12.64
C GLU A 2 24.53 6.83 12.52
N GLY A 3 23.81 6.83 11.39
CA GLY A 3 22.74 7.77 11.12
C GLY A 3 21.48 7.42 11.92
N PHE A 4 20.98 8.40 12.67
CA PHE A 4 19.66 8.52 13.30
C PHE A 4 18.85 7.24 13.51
N ARG A 5 18.75 6.80 14.78
CA ARG A 5 17.70 5.88 15.22
C ARG A 5 16.33 6.53 14.96
N GLU A 6 15.73 6.18 13.83
CA GLU A 6 14.42 6.64 13.41
C GLU A 6 13.33 5.92 14.23
N GLY A 7 13.21 6.35 15.49
CA GLY A 7 12.30 5.76 16.46
C GLY A 7 11.77 6.86 17.38
N GLY A 8 10.74 7.58 16.93
CA GLY A 8 10.10 8.61 17.76
C GLY A 8 9.02 9.42 17.06
N SER A 9 9.08 9.58 15.74
CA SER A 9 8.07 10.34 15.01
C SER A 9 6.79 9.51 14.82
N THR A 10 5.63 10.07 15.20
CA THR A 10 4.30 9.55 14.83
C THR A 10 3.83 10.06 13.47
N THR A 11 4.54 11.02 12.90
CA THR A 11 4.18 11.69 11.63
C THR A 11 5.00 11.22 10.44
N ARG A 12 6.10 10.49 10.69
CA ARG A 12 6.97 9.94 9.65
C ARG A 12 6.90 8.42 9.68
N SER A 13 6.58 7.86 8.52
CA SER A 13 6.59 6.44 8.23
C SER A 13 8.03 5.89 8.24
N PRO A 14 8.22 4.62 8.63
CA PRO A 14 9.53 3.97 8.63
C PRO A 14 9.96 3.63 7.21
N VAL A 15 11.24 3.81 6.87
CA VAL A 15 11.79 3.32 5.59
C VAL A 15 12.07 1.81 5.69
N LEU A 16 11.64 1.04 4.68
CA LEU A 16 12.01 -0.37 4.52
C LEU A 16 13.35 -0.48 3.78
N ASP A 17 14.39 -0.93 4.48
CA ASP A 17 15.78 -1.05 3.98
C ASP A 17 16.22 -2.49 3.64
N GLY A 18 15.25 -3.41 3.64
CA GLY A 18 15.46 -4.84 3.44
C GLY A 18 15.92 -5.63 4.66
N THR A 19 16.39 -4.99 5.73
CA THR A 19 16.84 -5.67 6.97
C THR A 19 15.85 -5.51 8.13
N ASN A 20 15.00 -4.48 8.08
CA ASN A 20 14.15 -4.06 9.19
C ASN A 20 12.66 -4.43 9.03
N TYR A 21 12.32 -5.39 8.17
CA TYR A 21 10.93 -5.67 7.78
C TYR A 21 9.94 -5.86 8.95
N ALA A 22 10.30 -6.62 9.99
CA ALA A 22 9.40 -6.83 11.13
C ALA A 22 9.06 -5.52 11.87
N TYR A 23 10.05 -4.63 12.02
CA TYR A 23 9.87 -3.29 12.59
C TYR A 23 9.04 -2.42 11.66
N TRP A 24 9.41 -2.38 10.37
CA TRP A 24 8.69 -1.63 9.34
C TRP A 24 7.21 -2.02 9.30
N LYS A 25 6.89 -3.33 9.24
CA LYS A 25 5.53 -3.84 9.17
C LYS A 25 4.67 -3.36 10.33
N ALA A 26 5.19 -3.45 11.57
CA ALA A 26 4.46 -3.03 12.76
C ALA A 26 4.21 -1.52 12.79
N ARG A 27 5.24 -0.73 12.45
CA ARG A 27 5.19 0.73 12.44
C ARG A 27 4.34 1.27 11.29
N MET A 28 4.50 0.75 10.09
CA MET A 28 3.72 1.12 8.90
C MET A 28 2.23 0.79 9.07
N THR A 29 1.91 -0.39 9.62
CA THR A 29 0.51 -0.73 9.97
C THR A 29 -0.10 0.28 10.94
N THR A 30 0.67 0.73 11.93
CA THR A 30 0.21 1.72 12.92
C THR A 30 0.04 3.09 12.27
N PHE A 31 0.99 3.49 11.42
CA PHE A 31 0.95 4.75 10.67
C PHE A 31 -0.29 4.82 9.75
N LEU A 32 -0.53 3.81 8.92
CA LEU A 32 -1.68 3.74 8.03
C LEU A 32 -3.02 3.77 8.80
N LYS A 33 -3.11 3.07 9.94
CA LYS A 33 -4.29 3.13 10.82
C LYS A 33 -4.51 4.51 11.43
N SER A 34 -3.45 5.26 11.68
CA SER A 34 -3.53 6.61 12.25
C SER A 34 -3.95 7.68 11.23
N MET A 35 -3.63 7.47 9.95
CA MET A 35 -4.04 8.36 8.87
C MET A 35 -5.55 8.30 8.63
N ASP A 36 -6.09 7.08 8.54
CA ASP A 36 -7.53 6.85 8.43
C ASP A 36 -7.83 5.37 8.68
N THR A 37 -8.61 5.11 9.73
CA THR A 37 -9.00 3.74 10.10
C THR A 37 -9.90 3.09 9.04
N LYS A 38 -10.63 3.89 8.25
CA LYS A 38 -11.42 3.44 7.09
C LYS A 38 -10.48 3.02 5.95
N THR A 39 -9.50 3.86 5.60
CA THR A 39 -8.45 3.54 4.60
C THR A 39 -7.75 2.21 4.85
N TRP A 40 -7.31 1.89 6.07
CA TRP A 40 -6.66 0.59 6.33
C TRP A 40 -7.61 -0.61 6.16
N LYS A 41 -8.89 -0.44 6.48
CA LYS A 41 -9.90 -1.48 6.25
C LYS A 41 -10.15 -1.66 4.75
N ASP A 42 -10.25 -0.55 4.02
CA ASP A 42 -10.54 -0.50 2.59
C ASP A 42 -9.37 -1.06 1.76
N VAL A 43 -8.13 -0.80 2.16
CA VAL A 43 -6.93 -1.44 1.56
C VAL A 43 -6.96 -2.95 1.75
N ARG A 44 -7.35 -3.46 2.93
CA ARG A 44 -7.47 -4.91 3.14
C ARG A 44 -8.63 -5.52 2.36
N ALA A 45 -9.74 -4.81 2.22
CA ALA A 45 -10.83 -5.23 1.34
C ALA A 45 -10.32 -5.33 -0.11
N GLY A 46 -9.51 -4.35 -0.52
CA GLY A 46 -8.86 -4.29 -1.81
C GLY A 46 -9.65 -3.40 -2.75
N TRP A 47 -9.02 -2.34 -3.24
CA TRP A 47 -9.55 -1.59 -4.35
C TRP A 47 -9.32 -2.37 -5.65
N THR A 48 -10.33 -2.37 -6.51
CA THR A 48 -10.25 -2.84 -7.88
C THR A 48 -10.78 -1.75 -8.78
N THR A 49 -10.21 -1.61 -9.98
CA THR A 49 -10.74 -0.68 -10.98
C THR A 49 -12.23 -0.96 -11.22
N PRO A 50 -13.13 0.02 -11.01
CA PRO A 50 -14.54 -0.14 -11.32
C PRO A 50 -14.77 -0.59 -12.75
N THR A 51 -15.67 -1.56 -12.94
CA THR A 51 -16.04 -2.10 -14.25
C THR A 51 -17.55 -2.02 -14.45
N VAL A 52 -17.95 -1.88 -15.72
CA VAL A 52 -19.35 -1.90 -16.14
C VAL A 52 -19.53 -3.02 -17.15
N THR A 53 -20.58 -3.83 -16.97
CA THR A 53 -20.96 -4.91 -17.88
C THR A 53 -22.18 -4.49 -18.68
N ASN A 54 -22.04 -4.40 -20.00
CA ASN A 54 -23.14 -4.13 -20.92
C ASN A 54 -23.16 -5.22 -21.99
N ASN A 55 -24.30 -5.88 -22.18
CA ASN A 55 -24.48 -6.96 -23.18
C ASN A 55 -23.34 -7.99 -23.16
N ASP A 56 -23.04 -8.54 -21.97
CA ASP A 56 -21.98 -9.52 -21.72
C ASP A 56 -20.53 -9.04 -21.99
N VAL A 57 -20.33 -7.75 -22.30
CA VAL A 57 -19.01 -7.13 -22.42
C VAL A 57 -18.70 -6.33 -21.16
N THR A 58 -17.67 -6.75 -20.42
CA THR A 58 -17.15 -6.02 -19.25
C THR A 58 -16.04 -5.07 -19.69
N THR A 59 -16.19 -3.79 -19.37
CA THR A 59 -15.21 -2.73 -19.66
C THR A 59 -14.88 -1.93 -18.41
N VAL A 60 -13.77 -1.21 -18.42
CA VAL A 60 -13.42 -0.28 -17.33
C VAL A 60 -14.46 0.84 -17.33
N ASN A 61 -15.07 1.08 -16.17
CA ASN A 61 -16.02 2.17 -16.00
C ASN A 61 -15.26 3.51 -16.10
N PRO A 62 -15.67 4.47 -16.94
CA PRO A 62 -15.07 5.80 -16.96
C PRO A 62 -15.16 6.48 -15.59
N LYS A 63 -14.13 7.25 -15.21
CA LYS A 63 -14.07 7.92 -13.89
C LYS A 63 -15.28 8.81 -13.61
N ASP A 64 -15.84 9.46 -14.63
CA ASP A 64 -17.01 10.33 -14.47
C ASP A 64 -18.30 9.58 -14.09
N HIS A 65 -18.29 8.25 -14.20
CA HIS A 65 -19.41 7.38 -13.85
C HIS A 65 -19.16 6.61 -12.55
N TRP A 66 -18.05 6.87 -11.87
CA TRP A 66 -17.75 6.21 -10.61
C TRP A 66 -18.68 6.74 -9.51
N THR A 67 -19.09 5.86 -8.61
CA THR A 67 -19.84 6.30 -7.42
C THR A 67 -18.92 7.05 -6.46
N PRO A 68 -19.47 7.87 -5.53
CA PRO A 68 -18.68 8.49 -4.47
C PRO A 68 -17.83 7.48 -3.69
N GLU A 69 -18.38 6.29 -3.42
CA GLU A 69 -17.68 5.22 -2.71
C GLU A 69 -16.50 4.67 -3.52
N GLU A 70 -16.65 4.50 -4.84
CA GLU A 70 -15.55 4.06 -5.72
C GLU A 70 -14.42 5.08 -5.78
N HIS A 71 -14.75 6.37 -5.81
CA HIS A 71 -13.77 7.45 -5.71
C HIS A 71 -13.06 7.45 -4.35
N GLU A 72 -13.78 7.25 -3.24
CA GLU A 72 -13.17 7.15 -1.91
C GLU A 72 -12.21 5.97 -1.81
N LEU A 73 -12.58 4.80 -2.34
CA LEU A 73 -11.73 3.62 -2.34
C LEU A 73 -10.48 3.81 -3.21
N ALA A 74 -10.62 4.44 -4.38
CA ALA A 74 -9.47 4.78 -5.23
C ALA A 74 -8.52 5.77 -4.53
N LEU A 75 -9.08 6.80 -3.86
CA LEU A 75 -8.29 7.77 -3.11
C LEU A 75 -7.56 7.11 -1.93
N ALA A 76 -8.21 6.19 -1.22
CA ALA A 76 -7.60 5.42 -0.14
C ALA A 76 -6.44 4.56 -0.67
N ASN A 77 -6.62 3.90 -1.82
CA ASN A 77 -5.58 3.15 -2.50
C ASN A 77 -4.37 4.03 -2.84
N ASP A 78 -4.60 5.17 -3.51
CA ASP A 78 -3.53 6.08 -3.96
C ASP A 78 -2.75 6.67 -2.77
N LYS A 79 -3.42 6.98 -1.66
CA LYS A 79 -2.76 7.43 -0.43
C LYS A 79 -1.80 6.37 0.12
N VAL A 80 -2.22 5.11 0.17
CA VAL A 80 -1.38 4.04 0.70
C VAL A 80 -0.24 3.69 -0.27
N MET A 81 -0.49 3.67 -1.57
CA MET A 81 0.56 3.54 -2.58
C MET A 81 1.62 4.63 -2.43
N ASN A 82 1.19 5.88 -2.26
CA ASN A 82 2.11 7.00 -2.05
C ASN A 82 2.95 6.81 -0.78
N VAL A 83 2.35 6.38 0.34
CA VAL A 83 3.10 6.08 1.57
C VAL A 83 4.12 4.97 1.31
N ILE A 84 3.69 3.81 0.79
CA ILE A 84 4.60 2.68 0.55
C ILE A 84 5.75 3.10 -0.37
N PHE A 85 5.49 3.78 -1.48
CA PHE A 85 6.53 4.16 -2.45
C PHE A 85 7.52 5.20 -1.93
N ASN A 86 7.12 6.08 -1.01
CA ASN A 86 8.04 7.02 -0.38
C ASN A 86 8.86 6.39 0.76
N ASP A 87 8.43 5.24 1.27
CA ASP A 87 8.96 4.62 2.48
C ASP A 87 9.60 3.25 2.23
N VAL A 88 10.02 3.00 1.00
CA VAL A 88 10.80 1.83 0.60
C VAL A 88 12.12 2.30 -0.02
N ASP A 89 13.21 1.56 0.22
CA ASP A 89 14.46 1.83 -0.47
C ASP A 89 14.38 1.50 -1.97
N LEU A 90 15.41 1.86 -2.74
CA LEU A 90 15.43 1.66 -4.20
C LEU A 90 15.36 0.18 -4.62
N ASN A 91 15.93 -0.74 -3.83
CA ASN A 91 15.90 -2.16 -4.14
C ASN A 91 14.52 -2.76 -3.89
N VAL A 92 13.86 -2.33 -2.82
CA VAL A 92 12.49 -2.70 -2.49
C VAL A 92 11.50 -2.07 -3.47
N PHE A 93 11.70 -0.81 -3.86
CA PHE A 93 10.88 -0.14 -4.87
C PHE A 93 10.89 -0.88 -6.22
N LYS A 94 12.03 -1.42 -6.64
CA LYS A 94 12.13 -2.20 -7.88
C LYS A 94 11.29 -3.48 -7.86
N LEU A 95 10.97 -4.00 -6.67
CA LEU A 95 10.12 -5.19 -6.53
C LEU A 95 8.67 -4.90 -6.88
N ASN A 96 8.19 -3.67 -6.66
CA ASN A 96 6.78 -3.34 -6.67
C ASN A 96 6.39 -2.10 -7.52
N ASN A 97 7.34 -1.46 -8.20
CA ASN A 97 7.13 -0.20 -8.94
C ASN A 97 6.05 -0.23 -10.04
N THR A 98 5.59 -1.42 -10.46
CA THR A 98 4.51 -1.59 -11.43
C THR A 98 3.15 -1.82 -10.79
N CYS A 99 3.09 -2.06 -9.48
CA CYS A 99 1.84 -2.27 -8.77
C CYS A 99 1.11 -0.94 -8.57
N ASN A 100 -0.19 -0.92 -8.86
CA ASN A 100 -1.07 0.22 -8.64
C ASN A 100 -2.19 -0.07 -7.63
N VAL A 101 -2.15 -1.25 -7.01
CA VAL A 101 -3.13 -1.70 -6.01
C VAL A 101 -2.41 -1.88 -4.69
N ALA A 102 -2.69 -1.00 -3.72
CA ALA A 102 -2.05 -0.97 -2.40
C ALA A 102 -2.11 -2.29 -1.66
N LYS A 103 -3.23 -3.02 -1.82
CA LYS A 103 -3.39 -4.36 -1.28
C LYS A 103 -2.34 -5.32 -1.83
N THR A 104 -2.25 -5.40 -3.16
CA THR A 104 -1.32 -6.28 -3.86
C THR A 104 0.11 -5.91 -3.52
N ASP A 105 0.44 -4.61 -3.56
CA ASP A 105 1.75 -4.10 -3.22
C ASP A 105 2.17 -4.51 -1.79
N TRP A 106 1.29 -4.23 -0.82
CA TRP A 106 1.50 -4.64 0.57
C TRP A 106 1.75 -6.14 0.69
N TYR A 107 0.91 -6.99 0.09
CA TYR A 107 1.08 -8.45 0.16
C TYR A 107 2.35 -8.94 -0.54
N THR A 108 2.75 -8.34 -1.66
CA THR A 108 4.02 -8.66 -2.32
C THR A 108 5.20 -8.41 -1.39
N LEU A 109 5.21 -7.30 -0.66
CA LEU A 109 6.21 -7.04 0.38
C LEU A 109 6.14 -8.09 1.50
N GLN A 110 4.95 -8.49 1.94
CA GLN A 110 4.83 -9.53 2.97
C GLN A 110 5.42 -10.86 2.50
N THR A 111 5.04 -11.32 1.32
CA THR A 111 5.56 -12.56 0.71
C THR A 111 7.07 -12.48 0.57
N ALA A 112 7.61 -11.39 0.00
CA ALA A 112 9.04 -11.26 -0.26
C ALA A 112 9.91 -11.19 1.00
N TYR A 113 9.38 -10.80 2.15
CA TYR A 113 10.17 -10.76 3.39
C TYR A 113 9.82 -11.87 4.37
N GLU A 114 8.60 -12.43 4.35
CA GLU A 114 8.19 -13.49 5.29
C GLU A 114 8.44 -14.90 4.75
N GLU A 115 8.45 -15.08 3.42
CA GLU A 115 8.78 -16.38 2.82
C GLU A 115 10.29 -16.57 2.65
N THR A 116 11.03 -15.48 2.38
CA THR A 116 12.50 -15.52 2.26
C THR A 116 13.19 -15.78 3.61
N LEU A 117 12.52 -15.53 4.73
CA LEU A 117 12.99 -15.86 6.08
C LEU A 117 12.79 -17.34 6.47
N LYS A 118 12.19 -18.17 5.60
CA LYS A 118 11.92 -19.60 5.86
C LYS A 118 12.90 -20.57 5.17
N VAL A 119 13.99 -20.09 4.57
CA VAL A 119 15.06 -20.92 3.99
C VAL A 119 16.23 -21.04 4.95
#